data_AF-A0A109FIW1-F1
#
_entry.id   AF-A0A109FIW1-F1
#
_cell.length_a   1.000
_cell.length_b   1.000
_cell.length_c   1.000
_cell.angle_alpha   90.00
_cell.angle_beta   90.00
_cell.angle_gamma   90.00
#
_symmetry.space_group_name_H-M   'P 1'
#
loop_
_entity.id
_entity.type
_entity.pdbx_description
1 polymer ?
#
loop_
_entity_poly.entity_id
_entity_poly.type
_entity_poly.pdbx_seq_one_letter_code
_entity_poly.pdbx_strand_id
1 'polypeptide(L)'
;MRYRLPLELGFTILEFAAPPLAIDSLHDRVDFFVKISLVHRSFTAWAQERLRDQFLYTYQPRPDEHERLKARFDAGFSRQRPIRRLYLNLTRLPWNVGTTAQRRACEAVAHYVQKSTAQAERWEVCAMITAFSQALDTLWLKLPIAQLDIADVPPPRVLYIYGGAVDDPWGWFGLLPLASETVLFLRNIVLHAKGHDGNLDARLLVFDKCWWADPSAGNLLVRFHQLETLVSYVFGKFIDDFVCLLASLPTTIRRVHVLEDSFYSEQELLDAPHALLHLESFTYTLLSAGESAPETRADDGPDRDALAEVQQLVESILDAPQCTFKFRRSTMSPEAALAEALAILRLDL
;
A
#
# COMPACT_ATOMS: atom_id res chain seq x y z
N MET A 1 -40.56 2.50 -27.74
CA MET A 1 -39.21 1.95 -28.00
C MET A 1 -38.47 1.87 -26.67
N ARG A 2 -37.90 0.72 -26.30
CA ARG A 2 -37.06 0.61 -25.09
C ARG A 2 -35.62 0.91 -25.49
N TYR A 3 -35.12 2.06 -25.08
CA TYR A 3 -33.70 2.39 -25.23
C TYR A 3 -32.90 1.43 -24.36
N ARG A 4 -31.99 0.65 -24.97
CA ARG A 4 -30.99 -0.15 -24.25
C ARG A 4 -29.66 0.55 -24.38
N LEU A 5 -28.95 0.67 -23.26
CA LEU A 5 -27.59 1.15 -23.22
C LEU A 5 -26.68 0.23 -24.07
N PRO A 6 -25.72 0.77 -24.85
CA PRO A 6 -24.67 -0.03 -25.46
C PRO A 6 -23.95 -0.90 -24.42
N LEU A 7 -23.60 -2.13 -24.79
CA LEU A 7 -23.06 -3.11 -23.86
C LEU A 7 -21.71 -2.68 -23.30
N GLU A 8 -20.89 -2.04 -24.13
CA GLU A 8 -19.57 -1.50 -23.81
C GLU A 8 -19.67 -0.42 -22.73
N LEU A 9 -20.62 0.51 -22.90
CA LEU A 9 -20.89 1.53 -21.89
C LEU A 9 -21.39 0.90 -20.58
N GLY A 10 -22.18 -0.17 -20.68
CA GLY A 10 -22.60 -0.96 -19.53
C GLY A 10 -21.43 -1.55 -18.75
N PHE A 11 -20.47 -2.17 -19.45
CA PHE A 11 -19.26 -2.70 -18.81
C PHE A 11 -18.40 -1.61 -18.18
N THR A 12 -18.24 -0.47 -18.85
CA THR A 12 -17.50 0.68 -18.28
C THR A 12 -18.15 1.18 -16.99
N ILE A 13 -19.48 1.34 -16.97
CA ILE A 13 -20.21 1.73 -15.75
C ILE A 13 -20.01 0.68 -14.65
N LEU A 14 -20.07 -0.61 -14.98
CA LEU A 14 -19.89 -1.68 -14.00
C LEU A 14 -18.46 -1.76 -13.47
N GLU A 15 -17.44 -1.46 -14.27
CA GLU A 15 -16.05 -1.39 -13.80
C GLU A 15 -15.88 -0.23 -12.82
N PHE A 16 -16.48 0.93 -13.08
CA PHE A 16 -16.48 2.08 -12.16
C PHE A 16 -17.32 1.86 -10.91
N ALA A 17 -18.42 1.11 -11.02
CA ALA A 17 -19.30 0.78 -9.89
C ALA A 17 -18.76 -0.36 -9.02
N ALA A 18 -17.81 -1.15 -9.54
CA ALA A 18 -17.21 -2.23 -8.78
C ALA A 18 -16.46 -1.65 -7.57
N PRO A 19 -16.66 -2.19 -6.34
CA PRO A 19 -15.94 -1.76 -5.15
C PRO A 19 -14.43 -1.70 -5.41
N PRO A 20 -13.71 -0.70 -4.87
CA PRO A 20 -12.31 -0.47 -5.20
C PRO A 20 -11.47 -1.73 -4.95
N LEU A 21 -10.36 -1.87 -5.69
CA LEU A 21 -9.36 -2.93 -5.47
C LEU A 21 -8.53 -2.67 -4.20
N ALA A 22 -9.21 -2.35 -3.10
CA ALA A 22 -8.65 -2.22 -1.78
C ALA A 22 -8.86 -3.52 -1.02
N ILE A 23 -7.88 -3.92 -0.21
CA ILE A 23 -7.91 -5.16 0.57
C ILE A 23 -9.18 -5.30 1.43
N ASP A 24 -9.63 -4.20 2.05
CA ASP A 24 -10.81 -4.17 2.92
C ASP A 24 -12.12 -4.33 2.12
N SER A 25 -12.11 -4.05 0.82
CA SER A 25 -13.27 -4.12 -0.07
C SER A 25 -13.25 -5.35 -0.99
N LEU A 26 -12.28 -6.26 -0.85
CA LEU A 26 -12.18 -7.44 -1.71
C LEU A 26 -13.43 -8.33 -1.62
N HIS A 27 -13.98 -8.50 -0.42
CA HIS A 27 -15.22 -9.26 -0.21
C HIS A 27 -16.41 -8.59 -0.90
N ASP A 28 -16.58 -7.28 -0.72
CA ASP A 28 -17.64 -6.51 -1.38
C ASP A 28 -17.50 -6.58 -2.90
N ARG A 29 -16.27 -6.55 -3.42
CA ARG A 29 -16.01 -6.64 -4.87
C ARG A 29 -16.37 -8.02 -5.42
N VAL A 30 -16.04 -9.09 -4.71
CA VAL A 30 -16.46 -10.45 -5.08
C VAL A 30 -17.99 -10.56 -5.07
N ASP A 31 -18.63 -10.10 -3.99
CA ASP A 31 -20.08 -10.10 -3.86
C ASP A 31 -20.76 -9.27 -4.96
N PHE A 32 -20.17 -8.13 -5.31
CA PHE A 32 -20.60 -7.30 -6.45
C PHE A 32 -20.56 -8.10 -7.75
N PHE A 33 -19.44 -8.72 -8.10
CA PHE A 33 -19.34 -9.50 -9.34
C PHE A 33 -20.26 -10.72 -9.35
N VAL A 34 -20.45 -11.39 -8.21
CA VAL A 34 -21.43 -12.47 -8.10
C VAL A 34 -22.83 -11.94 -8.40
N LYS A 35 -23.25 -10.83 -7.79
CA LYS A 35 -24.57 -10.22 -8.04
C LYS A 35 -24.73 -9.82 -9.51
N ILE A 36 -23.73 -9.14 -10.09
CA ILE A 36 -23.75 -8.73 -11.50
C ILE A 36 -23.82 -9.93 -12.45
N SER A 37 -23.16 -11.04 -12.11
CA SER A 37 -23.17 -12.24 -12.93
C SER A 37 -24.56 -12.87 -13.08
N LEU A 38 -25.48 -12.58 -12.15
CA LEU A 38 -26.86 -13.09 -12.14
C LEU A 38 -27.84 -12.22 -12.94
N VAL A 39 -27.46 -11.00 -13.33
CA VAL A 39 -28.37 -10.03 -13.96
C VAL A 39 -28.59 -10.33 -15.45
N HIS A 40 -27.54 -10.64 -16.20
CA HIS A 40 -27.63 -10.87 -17.64
C HIS A 40 -26.47 -11.73 -18.15
N ARG A 41 -26.70 -12.58 -19.16
CA ARG A 41 -25.70 -13.50 -19.72
C ARG A 41 -24.39 -12.80 -20.14
N SER A 42 -24.49 -11.63 -20.78
CA SER A 42 -23.29 -10.87 -21.17
C SER A 42 -22.50 -10.36 -19.96
N PHE A 43 -23.19 -10.03 -18.86
CA PHE A 43 -22.54 -9.64 -17.61
C PHE A 43 -21.98 -10.85 -16.86
N THR A 44 -22.60 -12.03 -16.99
CA THR A 44 -22.06 -13.28 -16.45
C THR A 44 -20.65 -13.55 -16.97
N ALA A 45 -20.46 -13.50 -18.30
CA ALA A 45 -19.15 -13.77 -18.89
C ALA A 45 -18.09 -12.76 -18.42
N TRP A 46 -18.42 -11.47 -18.45
CA TRP A 46 -17.55 -10.39 -17.98
C TRP A 46 -17.21 -10.51 -16.48
N ALA A 47 -18.21 -10.71 -15.61
CA ALA A 47 -17.99 -10.84 -14.18
C ALA A 47 -17.18 -12.10 -13.83
N GLN A 48 -17.42 -13.21 -14.54
CA GLN A 48 -16.61 -14.43 -14.38
C GLN A 48 -15.17 -14.22 -14.82
N GLU A 49 -14.92 -13.46 -15.88
CA GLU A 49 -13.56 -13.10 -16.29
C GLU A 49 -12.87 -12.31 -15.17
N ARG A 50 -13.51 -11.26 -14.64
CA ARG A 50 -12.96 -10.42 -13.55
C ARG A 50 -12.73 -11.18 -12.25
N LEU A 51 -13.62 -12.12 -11.91
CA LEU A 51 -13.45 -13.01 -10.75
C LEU A 51 -12.29 -13.99 -10.94
N ARG A 52 -12.06 -14.45 -12.17
CA ARG A 52 -10.98 -15.40 -12.49
C ARG A 52 -9.62 -14.73 -12.67
N ASP A 53 -9.56 -13.40 -12.81
CA ASP A 53 -8.29 -12.67 -12.82
C ASP A 53 -7.65 -12.56 -11.43
N GLN A 54 -8.43 -12.86 -10.38
CA GLN A 54 -8.06 -12.70 -8.99
C GLN A 54 -7.99 -14.04 -8.28
N PHE A 55 -6.94 -14.25 -7.51
CA PHE A 55 -6.84 -15.36 -6.58
C PHE A 55 -6.79 -14.86 -5.15
N LEU A 56 -7.80 -15.20 -4.36
CA LEU A 56 -7.88 -14.85 -2.95
C LEU A 56 -7.61 -16.09 -2.11
N TYR A 57 -6.60 -15.97 -1.26
CA TYR A 57 -6.18 -17.01 -0.36
C TYR A 57 -6.03 -16.49 1.06
N THR A 58 -6.70 -17.15 2.00
CA THR A 58 -6.54 -16.93 3.43
C THR A 58 -5.99 -18.20 4.03
N TYR A 59 -4.78 -18.11 4.56
CA TYR A 59 -4.11 -19.22 5.21
C TYR A 59 -4.94 -19.75 6.38
N GLN A 60 -5.07 -21.08 6.45
CA GLN A 60 -5.66 -21.77 7.59
C GLN A 60 -4.73 -22.90 8.05
N PRO A 61 -4.51 -23.06 9.36
CA PRO A 61 -3.65 -24.12 9.88
C PRO A 61 -4.31 -25.49 9.80
N ARG A 62 -4.31 -26.08 8.59
CA ARG A 62 -4.83 -27.42 8.32
C ARG A 62 -3.71 -28.34 7.83
N PRO A 63 -3.77 -29.64 8.13
CA PRO A 63 -2.75 -30.60 7.68
C PRO A 63 -2.63 -30.73 6.15
N ASP A 64 -3.70 -30.49 5.41
CA ASP A 64 -3.82 -30.65 3.95
C ASP A 64 -3.88 -29.30 3.21
N GLU A 65 -3.49 -28.21 3.87
CA GLU A 65 -3.68 -26.87 3.33
C GLU A 65 -2.86 -26.63 2.05
N HIS A 66 -1.66 -27.22 1.96
CA HIS A 66 -0.80 -27.12 0.77
C HIS A 66 -1.46 -27.77 -0.45
N GLU A 67 -1.94 -29.00 -0.29
CA GLU A 67 -2.56 -29.77 -1.36
C GLU A 67 -3.85 -29.08 -1.83
N ARG A 68 -4.62 -28.51 -0.90
CA ARG A 68 -5.80 -27.72 -1.21
C ARG A 68 -5.46 -26.45 -1.98
N LEU A 69 -4.41 -25.73 -1.58
CA LEU A 69 -3.94 -24.55 -2.26
C LEU A 69 -3.49 -24.88 -3.69
N LYS A 70 -2.67 -25.92 -3.84
CA LYS A 70 -2.19 -26.41 -5.14
C LYS A 70 -3.34 -26.83 -6.05
N ALA A 71 -4.27 -27.64 -5.55
CA ALA A 71 -5.44 -28.07 -6.32
C ALA A 71 -6.29 -26.88 -6.78
N ARG A 72 -6.42 -25.82 -5.97
CA ARG A 72 -7.11 -24.59 -6.37
C ARG A 72 -6.35 -23.82 -7.45
N PHE A 73 -5.02 -23.74 -7.38
CA PHE A 73 -4.22 -23.10 -8.42
C PHE A 73 -4.34 -23.87 -9.75
N ASP A 74 -4.15 -25.18 -9.72
CA ASP A 74 -4.22 -26.04 -10.91
C ASP A 74 -5.63 -26.03 -11.56
N ALA A 75 -6.68 -25.90 -10.77
CA ALA A 75 -8.06 -25.80 -11.27
C ALA A 75 -8.40 -24.42 -11.87
N GLY A 76 -7.80 -23.35 -11.35
CA GLY A 76 -8.13 -21.97 -11.72
C GLY A 76 -7.23 -21.38 -12.81
N PHE A 77 -5.97 -21.82 -12.86
CA PHE A 77 -4.91 -21.14 -13.60
C PHE A 77 -4.05 -22.13 -14.38
N SER A 78 -3.45 -21.62 -15.44
CA SER A 78 -2.55 -22.38 -16.30
C SER A 78 -1.55 -21.43 -16.94
N ARG A 79 -0.58 -21.97 -17.68
CA ARG A 79 0.36 -21.14 -18.46
C ARG A 79 -0.35 -20.20 -19.46
N GLN A 80 -1.53 -20.59 -19.96
CA GLN A 80 -2.32 -19.77 -20.88
C GLN A 80 -3.21 -18.75 -20.17
N ARG A 81 -3.36 -18.90 -18.84
CA ARG A 81 -4.19 -18.04 -18.01
C ARG A 81 -3.43 -17.74 -16.71
N PRO A 82 -2.43 -16.84 -16.78
CA PRO A 82 -1.65 -16.50 -15.60
C PRO A 82 -2.49 -15.70 -14.61
N ILE A 83 -2.02 -15.67 -13.37
CA ILE A 83 -2.65 -14.91 -12.29
C ILE A 83 -2.22 -13.47 -12.43
N ARG A 84 -3.18 -12.57 -12.60
CA ARG A 84 -2.90 -11.13 -12.63
C ARG A 84 -2.93 -10.52 -11.24
N ARG A 85 -3.78 -11.05 -10.35
CA ARG A 85 -4.06 -10.45 -9.05
C ARG A 85 -4.04 -11.52 -7.97
N LEU A 86 -3.14 -11.39 -7.00
CA LEU A 86 -2.96 -12.38 -5.93
C LEU A 86 -3.12 -11.71 -4.57
N TYR A 87 -4.09 -12.17 -3.79
CA TYR A 87 -4.26 -11.78 -2.40
C TYR A 87 -3.90 -12.94 -1.47
N LEU A 88 -2.93 -12.69 -0.59
CA LEU A 88 -2.49 -13.62 0.44
C LEU A 88 -2.73 -13.04 1.82
N ASN A 89 -3.68 -13.62 2.54
CA ASN A 89 -3.88 -13.36 3.95
C ASN A 89 -3.19 -14.44 4.79
N LEU A 90 -2.06 -14.05 5.37
CA LEU A 90 -1.14 -14.89 6.09
C LEU A 90 -1.14 -14.60 7.61
N THR A 91 -2.07 -13.78 8.09
CA THR A 91 -2.22 -13.41 9.52
C THR A 91 -2.34 -14.58 10.49
N ARG A 92 -2.79 -15.73 10.01
CA ARG A 92 -2.94 -16.96 10.81
C ARG A 92 -1.70 -17.85 10.77
N LEU A 93 -0.63 -17.45 10.08
CA LEU A 93 0.63 -18.17 10.17
C LEU A 93 1.14 -18.06 11.61
N PRO A 94 1.48 -19.19 12.25
CA PRO A 94 1.97 -19.18 13.61
C PRO A 94 3.28 -18.39 13.70
N TRP A 95 3.50 -17.73 14.84
CA TRP A 95 4.63 -16.81 15.06
C TRP A 95 5.88 -17.50 15.61
N ASN A 96 5.75 -18.72 16.15
CA ASN A 96 6.80 -19.46 16.88
C ASN A 96 7.48 -20.53 16.00
N VAL A 97 8.54 -20.10 15.31
CA VAL A 97 9.21 -20.85 14.24
C VAL A 97 9.81 -22.21 14.66
N GLY A 98 9.83 -22.54 15.95
CA GLY A 98 10.37 -23.81 16.46
C GLY A 98 9.48 -25.06 16.31
N THR A 99 8.22 -24.98 15.83
CA THR A 99 7.32 -26.15 15.85
C THR A 99 7.13 -26.85 14.50
N THR A 100 7.06 -28.18 14.50
CA THR A 100 6.84 -29.03 13.32
C THR A 100 5.55 -28.70 12.57
N ALA A 101 4.51 -28.21 13.27
CA ALA A 101 3.26 -27.77 12.69
C ALA A 101 3.40 -26.46 11.88
N GLN A 102 4.29 -25.56 12.33
CA GLN A 102 4.62 -24.31 11.63
C GLN A 102 5.45 -24.56 10.37
N ARG A 103 6.36 -25.53 10.40
CA ARG A 103 7.09 -25.93 9.19
C ARG A 103 6.12 -26.38 8.08
N ARG A 104 5.14 -27.22 8.41
CA ARG A 104 4.10 -27.68 7.47
C ARG A 104 3.17 -26.56 6.99
N ALA A 105 2.79 -25.67 7.91
CA ALA A 105 2.00 -24.49 7.61
C ALA A 105 2.63 -23.61 6.55
N CYS A 106 3.95 -23.47 6.62
CA CYS A 106 4.69 -22.57 5.76
C CYS A 106 5.18 -23.25 4.50
N GLU A 107 5.59 -24.53 4.54
CA GLU A 107 5.74 -25.39 3.35
C GLU A 107 4.51 -25.33 2.42
N ALA A 108 3.32 -25.09 2.99
CA ALA A 108 2.08 -24.97 2.24
C ALA A 108 1.99 -23.73 1.32
N VAL A 109 2.61 -22.61 1.71
CA VAL A 109 2.50 -21.30 1.03
C VAL A 109 3.85 -20.84 0.45
N ALA A 110 4.94 -21.33 1.04
CA ALA A 110 6.33 -20.92 0.89
C ALA A 110 7.21 -22.20 0.85
N HIS A 111 7.99 -22.46 -0.20
CA HIS A 111 8.85 -23.66 -0.19
C HIS A 111 9.96 -23.42 0.83
N TYR A 112 9.96 -24.18 1.92
CA TYR A 112 10.89 -23.95 3.02
C TYR A 112 12.30 -24.48 2.70
N VAL A 113 13.30 -23.61 2.71
CA VAL A 113 14.70 -24.00 2.93
C VAL A 113 15.20 -23.29 4.19
N GLN A 114 15.29 -24.03 5.30
CA GLN A 114 16.06 -23.57 6.45
C GLN A 114 17.55 -23.60 6.06
N LYS A 115 18.10 -22.48 5.58
CA LYS A 115 19.55 -22.32 5.50
C LYS A 115 20.08 -22.20 6.94
N SER A 116 20.43 -23.35 7.49
CA SER A 116 21.02 -23.52 8.82
C SER A 116 22.32 -22.72 8.93
N THR A 117 22.24 -21.49 9.44
CA THR A 117 23.32 -20.80 10.18
C THR A 117 22.72 -19.68 11.04
N ALA A 118 22.45 -19.97 12.33
CA ALA A 118 22.37 -19.06 13.50
C ALA A 118 21.71 -17.65 13.44
N GLN A 119 21.14 -17.18 12.33
CA GLN A 119 20.52 -15.87 12.16
C GLN A 119 19.15 -16.04 11.48
N ALA A 120 18.14 -15.41 12.07
CA ALA A 120 16.75 -15.21 11.61
C ALA A 120 16.19 -16.18 10.56
N GLU A 121 15.14 -16.93 10.93
CA GLU A 121 14.43 -17.80 9.98
C GLU A 121 13.78 -16.98 8.86
N ARG A 122 14.32 -17.17 7.65
CA ARG A 122 13.91 -16.54 6.40
C ARG A 122 12.93 -17.47 5.63
N TRP A 123 11.92 -16.91 4.98
CA TRP A 123 10.76 -17.67 4.44
C TRP A 123 10.63 -17.47 2.93
N GLU A 124 11.01 -18.41 2.07
CA GLU A 124 10.94 -18.27 0.59
C GLU A 124 9.59 -18.68 -0.02
N VAL A 125 9.07 -17.95 -1.02
CA VAL A 125 7.79 -18.29 -1.68
C VAL A 125 7.82 -19.65 -2.41
N CYS A 126 6.70 -20.36 -2.37
CA CYS A 126 6.57 -21.66 -3.02
C CYS A 126 6.79 -21.51 -4.53
N ALA A 127 7.66 -22.34 -5.12
CA ALA A 127 7.93 -22.38 -6.56
C ALA A 127 6.65 -22.44 -7.42
N MET A 128 5.57 -23.00 -6.87
CA MET A 128 4.24 -22.97 -7.48
C MET A 128 3.72 -21.54 -7.68
N ILE A 129 3.72 -20.72 -6.63
CA ILE A 129 3.27 -19.32 -6.72
C ILE A 129 4.16 -18.57 -7.72
N THR A 130 5.48 -18.76 -7.64
CA THR A 130 6.44 -18.17 -8.59
C THR A 130 6.15 -18.57 -10.05
N ALA A 131 5.75 -19.82 -10.29
CA ALA A 131 5.42 -20.29 -11.64
C ALA A 131 4.14 -19.65 -12.20
N PHE A 132 3.15 -19.35 -11.35
CA PHE A 132 1.89 -18.71 -11.75
C PHE A 132 1.92 -17.17 -11.70
N SER A 133 2.94 -16.59 -11.05
CA SER A 133 3.09 -15.14 -10.84
C SER A 133 3.95 -14.43 -11.89
N GLN A 134 4.36 -15.12 -12.97
CA GLN A 134 5.16 -14.51 -14.04
C GLN A 134 4.52 -13.29 -14.71
N ALA A 135 3.19 -13.17 -14.64
CA ALA A 135 2.44 -12.02 -15.14
C ALA A 135 1.62 -11.33 -14.04
N LEU A 136 2.12 -11.38 -12.79
CA LEU A 136 1.44 -10.79 -11.66
C LEU A 136 1.46 -9.27 -11.77
N ASP A 137 0.28 -8.69 -11.91
CA ASP A 137 0.09 -7.26 -11.98
C ASP A 137 -0.01 -6.65 -10.58
N THR A 138 -0.76 -7.32 -9.69
CA THR A 138 -0.94 -6.87 -8.32
C THR A 138 -0.80 -7.99 -7.30
N LEU A 139 0.00 -7.73 -6.27
CA LEU A 139 0.16 -8.60 -5.11
C LEU A 139 -0.34 -7.88 -3.86
N TRP A 140 -1.34 -8.44 -3.17
CA TRP A 140 -1.77 -7.97 -1.86
C TRP A 140 -1.33 -8.96 -0.79
N LEU A 141 -0.62 -8.46 0.21
CA LEU A 141 -0.08 -9.22 1.31
C LEU A 141 -0.65 -8.68 2.62
N LYS A 142 -1.32 -9.57 3.36
CA LYS A 142 -1.67 -9.35 4.75
C LYS A 142 -0.84 -10.30 5.59
N LEU A 143 0.33 -9.83 6.02
CA LEU A 143 1.37 -10.69 6.59
C LEU A 143 1.12 -11.05 8.06
N PRO A 144 1.73 -12.15 8.55
CA PRO A 144 1.84 -12.40 9.98
C PRO A 144 2.86 -11.46 10.63
N ILE A 145 3.10 -11.68 11.92
CA ILE A 145 4.20 -11.06 12.70
C ILE A 145 5.58 -11.55 12.22
N ALA A 146 5.65 -12.63 11.43
CA ALA A 146 6.90 -13.19 10.95
C ALA A 146 7.41 -12.52 9.66
N GLN A 147 8.74 -12.52 9.48
CA GLN A 147 9.40 -12.10 8.25
C GLN A 147 8.88 -12.94 7.07
N LEU A 148 8.79 -12.37 5.87
CA LEU A 148 8.47 -13.13 4.66
C LEU A 148 9.46 -12.73 3.56
N ASP A 149 10.18 -13.71 3.03
CA ASP A 149 11.08 -13.53 1.90
C ASP A 149 10.42 -13.89 0.59
N ILE A 150 10.08 -12.84 -0.14
CA ILE A 150 9.39 -12.94 -1.42
C ILE A 150 10.22 -12.31 -2.53
N ALA A 151 11.53 -12.10 -2.33
CA ALA A 151 12.41 -11.47 -3.30
C ALA A 151 12.48 -12.23 -4.64
N ASP A 152 12.27 -13.55 -4.62
CA ASP A 152 12.26 -14.40 -5.83
C ASP A 152 10.96 -14.34 -6.62
N VAL A 153 9.92 -13.66 -6.11
CA VAL A 153 8.69 -13.42 -6.88
C VAL A 153 8.99 -12.35 -7.93
N PRO A 154 8.55 -12.50 -9.19
CA PRO A 154 8.63 -11.44 -10.17
C PRO A 154 8.00 -10.14 -9.63
N PRO A 155 8.69 -8.99 -9.70
CA PRO A 155 8.16 -7.73 -9.19
C PRO A 155 6.81 -7.39 -9.83
N PRO A 156 5.74 -7.25 -9.03
CA PRO A 156 4.44 -6.84 -9.56
C PRO A 156 4.48 -5.35 -9.91
N ARG A 157 3.55 -4.91 -10.77
CA ARG A 157 3.32 -3.48 -11.00
C ARG A 157 2.84 -2.78 -9.74
N VAL A 158 2.04 -3.47 -8.92
CA VAL A 158 1.51 -2.94 -7.66
C VAL A 158 1.75 -3.96 -6.54
N LEU A 159 2.48 -3.55 -5.51
CA LEU A 159 2.65 -4.33 -4.29
C LEU A 159 1.92 -3.65 -3.15
N TYR A 160 0.89 -4.31 -2.62
CA TYR A 160 0.11 -3.84 -1.50
C TYR A 160 0.42 -4.64 -0.26
N ILE A 161 0.82 -3.94 0.78
CA ILE A 161 1.15 -4.51 2.06
C ILE A 161 0.21 -3.93 3.10
N TYR A 162 -0.50 -4.80 3.80
CA TYR A 162 -1.51 -4.40 4.77
C TYR A 162 -1.29 -5.08 6.11
N GLY A 163 -1.40 -4.28 7.17
CA GLY A 163 -1.51 -4.77 8.53
C GLY A 163 -0.18 -5.29 9.06
N GLY A 164 0.42 -4.52 9.96
CA GLY A 164 1.57 -4.93 10.76
C GLY A 164 1.21 -5.11 12.22
N ALA A 165 1.68 -6.19 12.85
CA ALA A 165 1.76 -6.23 14.30
C ALA A 165 2.84 -5.24 14.78
N VAL A 166 2.73 -4.85 16.05
CA VAL A 166 3.56 -3.84 16.73
C VAL A 166 5.05 -4.23 16.83
N ASP A 167 5.39 -5.49 16.50
CA ASP A 167 6.71 -6.09 16.75
C ASP A 167 7.57 -6.35 15.48
N ASP A 168 7.58 -5.42 14.53
CA ASP A 168 8.67 -5.23 13.56
C ASP A 168 9.02 -6.36 12.53
N PRO A 169 8.07 -6.92 11.76
CA PRO A 169 8.44 -7.69 10.56
C PRO A 169 8.85 -6.81 9.37
N TRP A 170 8.63 -5.49 9.43
CA TRP A 170 8.68 -4.60 8.26
C TRP A 170 10.00 -3.87 8.04
N GLY A 171 10.95 -3.91 8.98
CA GLY A 171 12.31 -3.40 8.75
C GLY A 171 13.05 -4.06 7.57
N TRP A 172 12.47 -5.07 6.93
CA TRP A 172 13.10 -5.97 5.97
C TRP A 172 12.55 -5.81 4.55
N PHE A 173 12.35 -4.56 4.09
CA PHE A 173 11.92 -4.27 2.71
C PHE A 173 12.82 -4.90 1.63
N GLY A 174 14.09 -5.22 1.94
CA GLY A 174 14.98 -5.93 1.03
C GLY A 174 14.55 -7.38 0.70
N LEU A 175 13.52 -7.88 1.36
CA LEU A 175 12.89 -9.17 1.10
C LEU A 175 11.65 -9.07 0.19
N LEU A 176 11.30 -7.87 -0.27
CA LEU A 176 10.16 -7.63 -1.16
C LEU A 176 10.60 -7.66 -2.64
N PRO A 177 9.73 -8.14 -3.56
CA PRO A 177 10.00 -8.14 -4.99
C PRO A 177 9.73 -6.74 -5.55
N LEU A 178 10.62 -5.79 -5.26
CA LEU A 178 10.49 -4.42 -5.76
C LEU A 178 11.31 -4.23 -7.03
N ALA A 179 10.71 -3.57 -8.01
CA ALA A 179 11.39 -2.99 -9.17
C ALA A 179 11.08 -1.50 -9.24
N SER A 180 11.76 -0.78 -10.14
CA SER A 180 11.53 0.65 -10.39
C SER A 180 10.10 0.98 -10.80
N GLU A 181 9.43 0.06 -11.47
CA GLU A 181 8.07 0.18 -11.95
C GLU A 181 7.02 -0.22 -10.91
N THR A 182 7.46 -0.83 -9.80
CA THR A 182 6.56 -1.26 -8.73
C THR A 182 6.07 -0.07 -7.94
N VAL A 183 4.75 0.07 -7.87
CA VAL A 183 4.08 0.95 -6.92
C VAL A 183 3.93 0.23 -5.59
N LEU A 184 4.60 0.71 -4.55
CA LEU A 184 4.53 0.14 -3.21
C LEU A 184 3.48 0.87 -2.36
N PHE A 185 2.43 0.16 -1.96
CA PHE A 185 1.45 0.61 -0.99
C PHE A 185 1.69 -0.05 0.36
N LEU A 186 1.91 0.76 1.38
CA LEU A 186 1.95 0.32 2.78
C LEU A 186 0.72 0.87 3.48
N ARG A 187 -0.11 -0.01 4.06
CA ARG A 187 -1.32 0.40 4.75
C ARG A 187 -1.43 -0.17 6.15
N ASN A 188 -1.75 0.68 7.12
CA ASN A 188 -2.02 0.27 8.51
C ASN A 188 -0.83 -0.52 9.08
N ILE A 189 0.36 0.04 8.90
CA ILE A 189 1.66 -0.56 9.25
C ILE A 189 2.39 0.34 10.23
N VAL A 190 3.01 -0.32 11.21
CA VAL A 190 4.03 0.26 12.09
C VAL A 190 5.36 0.25 11.34
N LEU A 191 5.92 1.43 11.07
CA LEU A 191 7.18 1.59 10.39
C LEU A 191 8.30 1.75 11.43
N HIS A 192 9.33 0.90 11.32
CA HIS A 192 10.52 0.94 12.16
C HIS A 192 11.72 1.41 11.33
N ALA A 193 12.58 2.22 11.94
CA ALA A 193 13.82 2.66 11.31
C ALA A 193 14.89 1.55 11.31
N LYS A 194 14.77 0.60 12.24
CA LYS A 194 15.69 -0.53 12.42
C LYS A 194 15.36 -1.60 11.39
N GLY A 195 16.19 -1.69 10.36
CA GLY A 195 15.98 -2.62 9.27
C GLY A 195 17.25 -2.79 8.45
N HIS A 196 17.32 -3.85 7.65
CA HIS A 196 18.52 -4.22 6.92
C HIS A 196 19.00 -3.12 5.95
N ASP A 197 20.32 -2.98 5.82
CA ASP A 197 20.96 -2.14 4.80
C ASP A 197 20.66 -2.73 3.41
N GLY A 198 19.77 -2.07 2.68
CA GLY A 198 19.38 -2.48 1.34
C GLY A 198 18.71 -1.34 0.61
N ASN A 199 19.12 -1.12 -0.64
CA ASN A 199 18.51 -0.15 -1.52
C ASN A 199 17.18 -0.70 -2.03
N LEU A 200 16.16 0.16 -2.08
CA LEU A 200 14.83 -0.18 -2.58
C LEU A 200 14.60 0.60 -3.87
N ASP A 201 14.29 -0.11 -4.94
CA ASP A 201 14.23 0.48 -6.28
C ASP A 201 12.88 1.14 -6.60
N ALA A 202 11.85 0.99 -5.76
CA ALA A 202 10.52 1.51 -6.03
C ALA A 202 10.52 3.04 -6.23
N ARG A 203 9.99 3.49 -7.38
CA ARG A 203 9.88 4.93 -7.71
C ARG A 203 8.63 5.60 -7.14
N LEU A 204 7.63 4.81 -6.75
CA LEU A 204 6.41 5.32 -6.13
C LEU A 204 6.08 4.59 -4.84
N LEU A 205 5.92 5.38 -3.77
CA LEU A 205 5.59 4.89 -2.44
C LEU A 205 4.32 5.57 -1.94
N VAL A 206 3.41 4.76 -1.39
CA VAL A 206 2.18 5.22 -0.75
C VAL A 206 2.13 4.73 0.68
N PHE A 207 2.09 5.65 1.64
CA PHE A 207 1.74 5.36 3.03
C PHE A 207 0.26 5.67 3.25
N ASP A 208 -0.52 4.69 3.67
CA ASP A 208 -1.95 4.83 4.00
C ASP A 208 -2.17 4.44 5.46
N LYS A 209 -2.42 5.40 6.35
CA LYS A 209 -2.59 5.13 7.80
C LYS A 209 -1.37 4.40 8.39
N CYS A 210 -0.17 4.81 8.00
CA CYS A 210 1.06 4.29 8.62
C CYS A 210 1.47 5.16 9.80
N TRP A 211 2.14 4.55 10.77
CA TRP A 211 2.66 5.24 11.95
C TRP A 211 4.10 4.80 12.21
N TRP A 212 4.89 5.71 12.76
CA TRP A 212 6.30 5.49 13.04
C TRP A 212 6.47 5.01 14.47
N ALA A 213 7.16 3.89 14.67
CA ALA A 213 7.49 3.42 16.02
C ALA A 213 8.73 4.12 16.60
N ASP A 214 9.65 4.52 15.73
CA ASP A 214 10.85 5.26 16.08
C ASP A 214 10.77 6.68 15.49
N PRO A 215 11.33 7.72 16.15
CA PRO A 215 11.25 9.12 15.74
C PRO A 215 12.09 9.46 14.48
N SER A 216 12.32 8.50 13.58
CA SER A 216 13.15 8.72 12.39
C SER A 216 12.57 8.03 11.17
N ALA A 217 11.41 8.52 10.73
CA ALA A 217 10.86 8.25 9.40
C ALA A 217 11.92 8.34 8.28
N GLY A 218 12.90 9.23 8.49
CA GLY A 218 13.97 9.47 7.56
C GLY A 218 14.86 8.30 7.22
N ASN A 219 15.15 7.44 8.20
CA ASN A 219 16.02 6.28 7.96
C ASN A 219 15.40 5.28 6.98
N LEU A 220 14.06 5.28 6.84
CA LEU A 220 13.39 4.46 5.84
C LEU A 220 13.47 5.10 4.44
N LEU A 221 13.16 6.39 4.32
CA LEU A 221 13.11 7.08 3.02
C LEU A 221 14.47 7.16 2.34
N VAL A 222 15.56 7.26 3.11
CA VAL A 222 16.93 7.22 2.59
C VAL A 222 17.21 5.93 1.80
N ARG A 223 16.50 4.83 2.07
CA ARG A 223 16.69 3.55 1.36
C ARG A 223 16.06 3.55 -0.04
N PHE A 224 15.12 4.44 -0.30
CA PHE A 224 14.47 4.57 -1.61
C PHE A 224 15.19 5.62 -2.46
N HIS A 225 16.44 5.34 -2.85
CA HIS A 225 17.27 6.29 -3.61
C HIS A 225 16.72 6.68 -4.97
N GLN A 226 15.76 5.91 -5.51
CA GLN A 226 15.09 6.19 -6.78
C GLN A 226 13.66 6.71 -6.60
N LEU A 227 13.24 7.03 -5.37
CA LEU A 227 11.88 7.50 -5.12
C LEU A 227 11.64 8.82 -5.88
N GLU A 228 10.61 8.84 -6.70
CA GLU A 228 10.19 10.03 -7.44
C GLU A 228 8.85 10.56 -6.95
N THR A 229 7.98 9.69 -6.45
CA THR A 229 6.66 10.08 -5.96
C THR A 229 6.36 9.47 -4.61
N LEU A 230 6.01 10.33 -3.65
CA LEU A 230 5.55 9.95 -2.33
C LEU A 230 4.12 10.44 -2.12
N VAL A 231 3.21 9.53 -1.78
CA VAL A 231 1.89 9.87 -1.24
C VAL A 231 1.86 9.40 0.21
N SER A 232 1.70 10.31 1.14
CA SER A 232 1.69 9.99 2.56
C SER A 232 0.40 10.45 3.19
N TYR A 233 -0.42 9.50 3.64
CA TYR A 233 -1.47 9.76 4.59
C TYR A 233 -0.93 9.47 5.99
N VAL A 234 -0.46 10.53 6.64
CA VAL A 234 0.22 10.47 7.93
C VAL A 234 -0.84 10.38 9.02
N PHE A 235 -0.77 9.31 9.81
CA PHE A 235 -1.58 9.16 11.01
C PHE A 235 -0.64 9.25 12.21
N GLY A 236 -0.32 10.48 12.61
CA GLY A 236 0.64 10.77 13.68
C GLY A 236 0.31 12.09 14.33
N LYS A 237 0.51 12.19 15.64
CA LYS A 237 0.28 13.44 16.40
C LYS A 237 1.54 14.30 16.52
N PHE A 238 2.67 13.80 16.04
CA PHE A 238 3.98 14.41 16.29
C PHE A 238 4.49 15.07 15.01
N ILE A 239 4.65 16.39 15.07
CA ILE A 239 5.28 17.20 14.02
C ILE A 239 6.70 16.74 13.69
N ASP A 240 7.40 16.16 14.67
CA ASP A 240 8.69 15.48 14.50
C ASP A 240 8.67 14.52 13.31
N ASP A 241 7.61 13.73 13.14
CA ASP A 241 7.50 12.75 12.07
C ASP A 241 7.39 13.45 10.70
N PHE A 242 6.65 14.56 10.63
CA PHE A 242 6.49 15.33 9.41
C PHE A 242 7.80 16.03 9.02
N VAL A 243 8.45 16.70 9.98
CA VAL A 243 9.75 17.37 9.77
C VAL A 243 10.82 16.35 9.36
N CYS A 244 10.89 15.21 10.07
CA CYS A 244 11.81 14.12 9.72
C CYS A 244 11.52 13.55 8.33
N LEU A 245 10.25 13.41 7.95
CA LEU A 245 9.85 12.96 6.62
C LEU A 245 10.35 13.93 5.55
N LEU A 246 10.14 15.24 5.71
CA LEU A 246 10.58 16.27 4.76
C LEU A 246 12.11 16.34 4.63
N ALA A 247 12.81 16.36 5.76
CA ALA A 247 14.27 16.44 5.81
C ALA A 247 14.97 15.21 5.22
N SER A 248 14.23 14.12 5.03
CA SER A 248 14.77 12.83 4.58
C SER A 248 14.26 12.41 3.21
N LEU A 249 13.54 13.29 2.52
CA LEU A 249 13.16 13.04 1.14
C LEU A 249 14.41 12.86 0.28
N PRO A 250 14.49 11.83 -0.58
CA PRO A 250 15.64 11.63 -1.44
C PRO A 250 15.70 12.74 -2.50
N THR A 251 16.90 13.07 -2.97
CA THR A 251 17.11 14.13 -3.96
C THR A 251 16.46 13.86 -5.33
N THR A 252 16.10 12.60 -5.61
CA THR A 252 15.36 12.18 -6.80
C THR A 252 13.87 12.49 -6.74
N ILE A 253 13.35 12.89 -5.58
CA ILE A 253 11.92 13.13 -5.39
C ILE A 253 11.43 14.24 -6.33
N ARG A 254 10.31 13.98 -7.00
CA ARG A 254 9.65 14.92 -7.92
C ARG A 254 8.30 15.36 -7.40
N ARG A 255 7.56 14.46 -6.73
CA ARG A 255 6.19 14.71 -6.31
C ARG A 255 5.97 14.22 -4.90
N VAL A 256 5.42 15.11 -4.06
CA VAL A 256 5.03 14.78 -2.70
C VAL A 256 3.59 15.20 -2.49
N HIS A 257 2.76 14.27 -2.02
CA HIS A 257 1.39 14.54 -1.62
C HIS A 257 1.18 14.08 -0.19
N VAL A 258 0.93 15.01 0.71
CA VAL A 258 0.67 14.72 2.13
C VAL A 258 -0.80 14.96 2.43
N LEU A 259 -1.42 13.96 3.04
CA LEU A 259 -2.76 13.99 3.59
C LEU A 259 -2.62 13.88 5.10
N GLU A 260 -3.27 14.75 5.86
CA GLU A 260 -3.15 14.77 7.32
C GLU A 260 -4.47 15.23 7.95
N ASP A 261 -4.89 14.53 9.01
CA ASP A 261 -6.16 14.82 9.70
C ASP A 261 -6.02 15.94 10.75
N SER A 262 -4.81 16.15 11.28
CA SER A 262 -4.56 17.18 12.31
C SER A 262 -3.09 17.52 12.36
N PHE A 263 -2.77 18.82 12.36
CA PHE A 263 -1.41 19.32 12.52
C PHE A 263 -1.25 19.98 13.90
N TYR A 264 -0.15 19.70 14.58
CA TYR A 264 0.16 20.31 15.88
C TYR A 264 1.62 20.75 15.92
N SER A 265 1.86 22.05 16.04
CA SER A 265 3.22 22.62 16.04
C SER A 265 3.66 23.03 17.43
N GLU A 266 4.75 22.44 17.91
CA GLU A 266 5.44 22.88 19.14
C GLU A 266 6.95 23.09 18.94
N GLN A 267 7.47 23.02 17.70
CA GLN A 267 8.88 22.73 17.49
C GLN A 267 9.71 23.85 16.87
N GLU A 268 10.98 23.88 17.30
CA GLU A 268 12.04 24.74 16.78
C GLU A 268 12.50 24.26 15.38
N LEU A 269 12.75 25.24 14.51
CA LEU A 269 13.17 25.06 13.13
C LEU A 269 14.50 24.32 13.00
N LEU A 270 14.67 23.53 11.94
CA LEU A 270 15.96 22.91 11.57
C LEU A 270 16.97 23.98 11.11
N ASP A 271 18.25 23.76 11.43
CA ASP A 271 19.35 24.71 11.16
C ASP A 271 19.71 24.88 9.67
N ALA A 272 19.29 23.97 8.79
CA ALA A 272 19.62 24.03 7.36
C ALA A 272 18.46 23.53 6.47
N PRO A 273 18.11 24.28 5.40
CA PRO A 273 17.13 23.82 4.43
C PRO A 273 17.66 22.64 3.61
N HIS A 274 16.77 21.70 3.33
CA HIS A 274 16.99 20.53 2.50
C HIS A 274 16.73 20.86 1.02
N ALA A 275 17.78 20.86 0.22
CA ALA A 275 17.71 21.22 -1.19
C ALA A 275 17.16 20.09 -2.05
N LEU A 276 15.98 20.28 -2.64
CA LEU A 276 15.30 19.33 -3.52
C LEU A 276 15.13 19.92 -4.92
N LEU A 277 16.23 19.98 -5.66
CA LEU A 277 16.31 20.62 -6.98
C LEU A 277 15.39 19.99 -8.05
N HIS A 278 14.95 18.75 -7.85
CA HIS A 278 14.08 18.02 -8.77
C HIS A 278 12.61 17.98 -8.35
N LEU A 279 12.24 18.59 -7.22
CA LEU A 279 10.87 18.61 -6.75
C LEU A 279 10.01 19.48 -7.68
N GLU A 280 9.11 18.83 -8.43
CA GLU A 280 8.18 19.45 -9.38
C GLU A 280 6.92 19.95 -8.65
N SER A 281 6.40 19.17 -7.69
CA SER A 281 5.17 19.50 -6.99
C SER A 281 5.15 19.01 -5.54
N PHE A 282 4.70 19.87 -4.64
CA PHE A 282 4.40 19.54 -3.26
C PHE A 282 2.95 19.92 -2.97
N THR A 283 2.14 18.96 -2.52
CA THR A 283 0.76 19.22 -2.12
C THR A 283 0.54 18.74 -0.69
N TYR A 284 0.04 19.62 0.15
CA TYR A 284 -0.43 19.30 1.49
C TYR A 284 -1.95 19.52 1.56
N THR A 285 -2.67 18.48 1.97
CA THR A 285 -4.12 18.52 2.16
C THR A 285 -4.46 18.26 3.62
N LEU A 286 -4.91 19.29 4.32
CA LEU A 286 -5.47 19.16 5.66
C LEU A 286 -6.91 18.64 5.53
N LEU A 287 -7.15 17.44 6.07
CA LEU A 287 -8.44 16.79 6.07
C LEU A 287 -9.23 17.27 7.29
N SER A 288 -10.42 17.82 7.05
CA SER A 288 -11.33 18.16 8.14
C SER A 288 -11.93 16.87 8.69
N ALA A 289 -11.70 16.59 9.97
CA ALA A 289 -12.40 15.51 10.67
C ALA A 289 -13.90 15.72 10.47
N GLY A 290 -14.53 14.85 9.68
CA GLY A 290 -15.89 15.04 9.21
C GLY A 290 -16.80 15.42 10.38
N GLU A 291 -17.45 16.57 10.27
CA GLU A 291 -18.36 17.14 11.27
C GLU A 291 -19.44 16.11 11.65
N SER A 292 -19.17 15.28 12.65
CA SER A 292 -20.16 14.35 13.20
C SER A 292 -21.23 15.08 14.03
N ALA A 293 -21.17 16.41 14.14
CA ALA A 293 -22.29 17.24 14.56
C ALA A 293 -22.13 18.66 13.99
N PRO A 294 -23.21 19.32 13.53
CA PRO A 294 -23.18 20.71 13.17
C PRO A 294 -23.01 21.54 14.44
N GLU A 295 -21.77 21.80 14.85
CA GLU A 295 -21.50 22.82 15.84
C GLU A 295 -21.70 24.18 15.15
N THR A 296 -22.79 24.85 15.51
CA THR A 296 -23.22 26.15 14.96
C THR A 296 -22.33 27.34 15.40
N ARG A 297 -21.04 27.11 15.62
CA ARG A 297 -20.08 28.15 15.98
C ARG A 297 -19.21 28.50 14.78
N ALA A 298 -19.49 29.66 14.21
CA ALA A 298 -18.72 30.32 13.15
C ALA A 298 -17.38 30.84 13.68
N ASP A 299 -16.61 30.00 14.35
CA ASP A 299 -15.29 30.34 14.87
C ASP A 299 -14.23 29.65 13.99
N ASP A 300 -13.86 30.33 12.89
CA ASP A 300 -12.86 29.90 11.90
C ASP A 300 -11.40 29.90 12.45
N GLY A 301 -11.23 29.92 13.77
CA GLY A 301 -10.01 30.33 14.47
C GLY A 301 -8.80 29.39 14.37
N PRO A 302 -8.89 28.10 14.76
CA PRO A 302 -7.68 27.28 14.95
C PRO A 302 -7.10 26.69 13.66
N ASP A 303 -7.95 26.28 12.70
CA ASP A 303 -7.47 25.56 11.52
C ASP A 303 -6.79 26.46 10.49
N ARG A 304 -7.02 27.79 10.54
CA ARG A 304 -6.48 28.74 9.54
C ARG A 304 -5.03 29.04 9.81
N ASP A 305 -4.73 29.12 11.08
CA ASP A 305 -3.38 29.30 11.56
C ASP A 305 -2.57 28.02 11.29
N ALA A 306 -3.15 26.82 11.48
CA ALA A 306 -2.49 25.55 11.20
C ALA A 306 -1.96 25.40 9.75
N LEU A 307 -2.75 25.77 8.72
CA LEU A 307 -2.29 25.63 7.33
C LEU A 307 -1.17 26.63 6.98
N ALA A 308 -1.25 27.85 7.55
CA ALA A 308 -0.21 28.86 7.37
C ALA A 308 1.09 28.46 8.08
N GLU A 309 0.99 27.86 9.27
CA GLU A 309 2.13 27.28 9.99
C GLU A 309 2.78 26.15 9.22
N VAL A 310 2.00 25.20 8.67
CA VAL A 310 2.52 24.13 7.81
C VAL A 310 3.24 24.72 6.59
N GLN A 311 2.64 25.72 5.94
CA GLN A 311 3.25 26.36 4.79
C GLN A 311 4.60 26.97 5.14
N GLN A 312 4.66 27.77 6.21
CA GLN A 312 5.90 28.41 6.67
C GLN A 312 6.95 27.36 7.03
N LEU A 313 6.55 26.28 7.70
CA LEU A 313 7.43 25.17 8.06
C LEU A 313 8.00 24.48 6.81
N VAL A 314 7.15 24.11 5.84
CA VAL A 314 7.57 23.46 4.60
C VAL A 314 8.53 24.37 3.81
N GLU A 315 8.21 25.66 3.68
CA GLU A 315 9.05 26.63 2.97
C GLU A 315 10.39 26.90 3.69
N SER A 316 10.45 26.71 5.01
CA SER A 316 11.69 26.81 5.78
C SER A 316 12.58 25.58 5.68
N ILE A 317 11.97 24.39 5.52
CA ILE A 317 12.69 23.11 5.46
C ILE A 317 13.11 22.80 4.02
N LEU A 318 12.29 23.12 3.01
CA LEU A 318 12.54 22.72 1.63
C LEU A 318 13.05 23.89 0.78
N ASP A 319 14.25 23.76 0.23
CA ASP A 319 14.73 24.62 -0.86
C ASP A 319 14.46 23.94 -2.21
N ALA A 320 13.36 24.33 -2.84
CA ALA A 320 12.89 23.77 -4.11
C ALA A 320 12.37 24.87 -5.06
N PRO A 321 13.25 25.62 -5.75
CA PRO A 321 12.89 26.84 -6.48
C PRO A 321 11.98 26.60 -7.69
N GLN A 322 11.89 25.37 -8.19
CA GLN A 322 11.05 24.98 -9.33
C GLN A 322 9.74 24.31 -8.89
N CYS A 323 9.54 24.09 -7.59
CA CYS A 323 8.40 23.36 -7.06
C CYS A 323 7.13 24.22 -7.09
N THR A 324 6.03 23.61 -7.51
CA THR A 324 4.70 24.17 -7.24
C THR A 324 4.19 23.68 -5.90
N PHE A 325 4.12 24.56 -4.92
CA PHE A 325 3.53 24.29 -3.61
C PHE A 325 2.01 24.53 -3.61
N LYS A 326 1.25 23.59 -3.06
CA LYS A 326 -0.20 23.69 -2.88
C LYS A 326 -0.59 23.28 -1.47
N PHE A 327 -1.22 24.19 -0.75
CA PHE A 327 -1.76 23.94 0.59
C PHE A 327 -3.28 24.10 0.51
N ARG A 328 -4.03 23.06 0.86
CA ARG A 328 -5.49 23.08 0.76
C ARG A 328 -6.13 22.39 1.96
N ARG A 329 -7.38 22.77 2.23
CA ARG A 329 -8.27 22.01 3.09
C ARG A 329 -9.20 21.16 2.27
N SER A 330 -9.61 20.02 2.81
CA SER A 330 -10.61 19.16 2.18
C SER A 330 -11.57 18.62 3.22
N THR A 331 -12.86 18.61 2.88
CA THR A 331 -13.92 17.93 3.64
C THR A 331 -14.14 16.50 3.14
N MET A 332 -13.34 16.03 2.18
CA MET A 332 -13.37 14.65 1.72
C MET A 332 -12.97 13.71 2.85
N SER A 333 -13.53 12.49 2.83
CA SER A 333 -12.98 11.43 3.68
C SER A 333 -11.51 11.16 3.30
N PRO A 334 -10.69 10.65 4.23
CA PRO A 334 -9.31 10.29 3.93
C PRO A 334 -9.17 9.36 2.72
N GLU A 335 -10.06 8.39 2.57
CA GLU A 335 -10.07 7.47 1.43
C GLU A 335 -10.37 8.18 0.10
N ALA A 336 -11.29 9.15 0.11
CA ALA A 336 -11.62 9.93 -1.09
C ALA A 336 -10.48 10.89 -1.46
N ALA A 337 -9.86 11.53 -0.47
CA ALA A 337 -8.68 12.38 -0.69
C ALA A 337 -7.48 11.58 -1.21
N LEU A 338 -7.24 10.37 -0.69
CA LEU A 338 -6.22 9.46 -1.19
C LEU A 338 -6.51 9.04 -2.64
N ALA A 339 -7.76 8.68 -2.95
CA ALA A 339 -8.16 8.35 -4.31
C ALA A 339 -7.95 9.54 -5.28
N GLU A 340 -8.27 10.77 -4.87
CA GLU A 340 -8.01 11.99 -5.64
C GLU A 340 -6.50 12.20 -5.87
N ALA A 341 -5.68 12.05 -4.82
CA ALA A 341 -4.22 12.17 -4.91
C ALA A 341 -3.63 11.18 -5.91
N LEU A 342 -4.06 9.92 -5.86
CA LEU A 342 -3.63 8.88 -6.79
C LEU A 342 -4.10 9.15 -8.23
N ALA A 343 -5.32 9.68 -8.41
CA ALA A 343 -5.84 10.06 -9.72
C ALA A 343 -5.05 11.21 -10.36
N ILE A 344 -4.61 12.20 -9.57
CA ILE A 344 -3.77 13.31 -10.04
C ILE A 344 -2.42 12.79 -10.58
N LEU A 345 -1.88 11.74 -9.97
CA LEU A 345 -0.63 11.12 -10.38
C LEU A 345 -0.75 10.35 -11.70
N ARG A 346 -1.96 10.18 -12.24
CA ARG A 346 -2.26 9.40 -13.46
C ARG A 346 -1.60 8.02 -13.40
N LEU A 347 -1.64 7.42 -12.22
CA LEU A 347 -1.26 6.03 -12.12
C LEU A 347 -2.34 5.26 -12.87
N ASP A 348 -1.99 4.72 -14.02
CA ASP A 348 -2.83 3.75 -14.74
C ASP A 348 -2.85 2.45 -13.92
N LEU A 349 -3.36 2.48 -12.67
CA LEU A 349 -3.44 1.31 -11.78
C LEU A 349 -4.49 0.32 -12.26
#